data_AF-A0A3P7MUU5-F1
#
_entry.id   AF-A0A3P7MUU5-F1
#
_cell.length_a   1.000
_cell.length_b   1.000
_cell.length_c   1.000
_cell.angle_alpha   90.00
_cell.angle_beta   90.00
_cell.angle_gamma   90.00
#
_symmetry.space_group_name_H-M   'P 1'
#
loop_
_entity.id
_entity.type
_entity.pdbx_description
1 polymer ?
#
loop_
_entity_poly.entity_id
_entity_poly.type
_entity_poly.pdbx_seq_one_letter_code
_entity_poly.pdbx_strand_id
1 'polypeptide(L)'
;MKDPIAKEQQSNVIYRIPCADFYCAYVGHMGRLLGTRIKEHKLAVLRKDLLSLVFAHAIECCHRFNWDDTEIVSMANTKPAREFLEAWYST
;
A
#
# COMPACT_ATOMS: atom_id res chain seq x y z
N MET A 1 -12.87 27.05 -1.58
CA MET A 1 -12.85 25.58 -1.41
C MET A 1 -11.46 25.14 -1.86
N LYS A 2 -10.65 24.51 -1.00
CA LYS A 2 -9.34 23.98 -1.44
C LYS A 2 -9.59 22.69 -2.20
N ASP A 3 -8.94 22.52 -3.34
CA ASP A 3 -8.97 21.26 -4.07
C ASP A 3 -8.48 20.10 -3.17
N PRO A 4 -9.09 18.92 -3.28
CA PRO A 4 -8.60 17.75 -2.58
C PRO A 4 -7.15 17.45 -3.00
N ILE A 5 -6.30 17.18 -2.02
CA ILE A 5 -4.90 16.79 -2.27
C ILE A 5 -4.90 15.45 -3.00
N ALA A 6 -4.15 15.35 -4.10
CA ALA A 6 -4.00 14.11 -4.85
C ALA A 6 -3.52 12.96 -3.95
N LYS A 7 -4.06 11.76 -4.16
CA LYS A 7 -3.80 10.56 -3.34
C LYS A 7 -2.30 10.30 -3.17
N GLU A 8 -1.53 10.49 -4.23
CA GLU A 8 -0.09 10.26 -4.29
C GLU A 8 0.72 11.24 -3.44
N GLN A 9 0.12 12.40 -3.11
CA GLN A 9 0.72 13.46 -2.31
C GLN A 9 0.33 13.36 -0.82
N GLN A 10 -0.45 12.37 -0.42
CA GLN A 10 -0.81 12.15 0.98
C GLN A 10 0.28 11.34 1.72
N SER A 11 0.47 11.65 3.00
CA SER A 11 1.43 10.98 3.90
C SER A 11 0.74 10.56 5.19
N ASN A 12 1.42 9.75 6.01
CA ASN A 12 0.86 9.23 7.27
C ASN A 12 -0.42 8.39 7.07
N VAL A 13 -0.44 7.63 5.99
CA VAL A 13 -1.62 6.88 5.52
C VAL A 13 -1.44 5.38 5.71
N ILE A 14 -2.59 4.70 5.82
CA ILE A 14 -2.73 3.26 5.62
C ILE A 14 -3.42 3.10 4.27
N TYR A 15 -2.82 2.31 3.39
CA TYR A 15 -3.30 2.09 2.04
C TYR A 15 -3.50 0.61 1.75
N ARG A 16 -4.39 0.33 0.81
CA ARG A 16 -4.70 -1.01 0.31
C ARG A 16 -4.48 -1.04 -1.20
N ILE A 17 -3.76 -2.05 -1.66
CA ILE A 17 -3.50 -2.31 -3.08
C ILE A 17 -4.22 -3.60 -3.44
N PRO A 18 -5.33 -3.53 -4.21
CA PRO A 18 -6.07 -4.72 -4.58
C PRO A 18 -5.24 -5.63 -5.49
N CYS A 19 -5.40 -6.93 -5.28
CA CYS A 19 -4.98 -7.94 -6.24
C CYS A 19 -5.93 -7.89 -7.45
N ALA A 20 -5.41 -8.14 -8.65
CA ALA A 20 -6.26 -8.31 -9.83
C ALA A 20 -7.15 -9.57 -9.69
N ASP A 21 -6.66 -10.58 -8.97
CA ASP A 21 -7.42 -11.75 -8.57
C ASP A 21 -8.22 -11.40 -7.29
N PHE A 22 -9.54 -11.31 -7.43
CA PHE A 22 -10.50 -10.58 -6.58
C PHE A 22 -10.54 -10.88 -5.06
N TYR A 23 -9.71 -11.78 -4.54
CA TYR A 23 -9.83 -12.27 -3.16
C TYR A 23 -8.72 -11.81 -2.21
N CYS A 24 -7.72 -11.05 -2.68
CA CYS A 24 -6.67 -10.52 -1.82
C CYS A 24 -6.38 -9.04 -2.04
N ALA A 25 -5.69 -8.45 -1.06
CA ALA A 25 -5.06 -7.16 -1.21
C ALA A 25 -3.83 -7.09 -0.32
N TYR A 26 -2.86 -6.27 -0.71
CA TYR A 26 -1.77 -5.88 0.16
C TYR A 26 -2.14 -4.61 0.92
N VAL A 27 -2.06 -4.67 2.24
CA VAL A 27 -2.25 -3.51 3.13
C VAL A 27 -0.89 -3.11 3.68
N GLY A 28 -0.64 -1.80 3.74
CA GLY A 28 0.56 -1.28 4.35
C GLY A 28 0.38 0.15 4.83
N HIS A 29 1.21 0.56 5.77
CA HIS A 29 1.26 1.92 6.24
C HIS A 29 2.51 2.66 5.75
N MET A 30 2.48 3.98 5.75
CA MET A 30 3.68 4.78 5.59
C MET A 30 3.61 6.18 6.19
N GLY A 31 4.77 6.70 6.59
CA GLY A 31 4.91 8.10 7.01
C GLY A 31 5.32 9.08 5.90
N ARG A 32 5.72 8.58 4.71
CA ARG A 32 6.14 9.40 3.55
C ARG A 32 4.98 9.54 2.54
N LEU A 33 5.22 10.16 1.38
CA LEU A 33 4.22 10.30 0.32
C LEU A 33 3.84 8.97 -0.31
N LEU A 34 2.53 8.68 -0.43
CA LEU A 34 2.00 7.45 -1.03
C LEU A 34 2.58 7.15 -2.41
N GLY A 35 2.70 8.16 -3.26
CA GLY A 35 3.24 8.01 -4.61
C GLY A 35 4.67 7.46 -4.61
N THR A 36 5.51 7.83 -3.64
CA THR A 36 6.88 7.30 -3.51
C THR A 36 6.86 5.82 -3.18
N ARG A 37 5.98 5.39 -2.26
CA ARG A 37 5.90 3.99 -1.85
C ARG A 37 5.35 3.08 -2.95
N ILE A 38 4.36 3.54 -3.70
CA ILE A 38 3.84 2.78 -4.84
C ILE A 38 4.93 2.59 -5.90
N LYS A 39 5.79 3.59 -6.14
CA LYS A 39 6.94 3.44 -7.04
C LYS A 39 7.97 2.44 -6.50
N GLU A 40 8.33 2.52 -5.22
CA GLU A 40 9.22 1.55 -4.55
C GLU A 40 8.69 0.12 -4.70
N HIS A 41 7.39 -0.08 -4.46
CA HIS A 41 6.73 -1.38 -4.55
C HIS A 41 6.70 -1.94 -5.97
N LYS A 42 6.33 -1.12 -6.97
CA LYS A 42 6.38 -1.49 -8.39
C LYS A 42 7.80 -1.95 -8.78
N LEU A 43 8.83 -1.24 -8.33
CA LEU A 43 10.23 -1.62 -8.59
C LEU A 43 10.63 -2.90 -7.89
N ALA A 44 10.21 -3.12 -6.63
CA ALA A 44 10.50 -4.35 -5.90
C ALA A 44 9.89 -5.58 -6.58
N VAL A 45 8.63 -5.47 -7.04
CA VAL A 45 7.96 -6.53 -7.81
C VAL A 45 8.66 -6.77 -9.14
N LEU A 46 8.99 -5.71 -9.88
CA LEU A 46 9.69 -5.81 -11.17
C LEU A 46 11.06 -6.49 -11.02
N ARG A 47 11.79 -6.16 -9.95
CA ARG A 47 13.13 -6.72 -9.67
C ARG A 47 13.09 -8.10 -9.04
N LYS A 48 11.90 -8.60 -8.69
CA LYS A 48 11.73 -9.86 -7.94
C LYS A 48 12.52 -9.87 -6.63
N ASP A 49 12.43 -8.75 -5.89
CA ASP A 49 13.14 -8.57 -4.63
C ASP A 49 12.56 -9.47 -3.54
N LEU A 50 13.27 -10.56 -3.23
CA LEU A 50 12.87 -11.57 -2.25
C LEU A 50 12.74 -11.04 -0.81
N LEU A 51 13.33 -9.87 -0.49
CA LEU A 51 13.21 -9.26 0.84
C LEU A 51 11.99 -8.33 0.95
N SER A 52 11.28 -8.10 -0.15
CA SER A 52 10.15 -7.20 -0.18
C SER A 52 8.85 -7.93 0.14
N LEU A 53 8.16 -7.50 1.20
CA LEU A 53 6.85 -8.06 1.58
C LEU A 53 5.81 -7.94 0.46
N VAL A 54 5.86 -6.87 -0.34
CA VAL A 54 4.93 -6.73 -1.48
C VAL A 54 5.24 -7.72 -2.59
N PHE A 55 6.52 -8.10 -2.77
CA PHE A 55 6.89 -9.14 -3.73
C PHE A 55 6.57 -10.54 -3.19
N ALA A 56 6.83 -10.80 -1.91
CA ALA A 56 6.41 -12.03 -1.23
C ALA A 56 4.89 -12.23 -1.36
N HIS A 57 4.10 -11.19 -1.11
CA HIS A 57 2.66 -11.23 -1.33
C HIS A 57 2.30 -11.51 -2.81
N ALA A 58 3.06 -10.97 -3.76
CA ALA A 58 2.81 -11.21 -5.19
C ALA A 58 3.01 -12.69 -5.57
N ILE A 59 4.01 -13.35 -5.00
CA ILE A 59 4.24 -14.77 -5.28
C ILE A 59 3.25 -15.69 -4.55
N GLU A 60 2.80 -15.31 -3.35
CA GLU A 60 1.93 -16.14 -2.52
C GLU A 60 0.45 -16.00 -2.89
N CYS A 61 -0.01 -14.77 -3.11
CA CYS A 61 -1.43 -14.45 -3.21
C CYS A 61 -1.81 -13.79 -4.53
N CYS A 62 -0.87 -13.17 -5.25
CA CYS A 62 -1.21 -12.19 -6.28
C CYS A 62 -0.20 -12.08 -7.43
N HIS A 63 -0.42 -12.79 -8.53
CA HIS A 63 0.46 -12.67 -9.69
C HIS A 63 0.48 -11.25 -10.30
N ARG A 64 -0.55 -10.42 -10.03
CA ARG A 64 -0.65 -9.04 -10.55
C ARG A 64 -1.43 -8.11 -9.63
N PHE A 65 -0.78 -7.06 -9.14
CA PHE A 65 -1.46 -5.95 -8.45
C PHE A 65 -2.21 -5.03 -9.40
N ASN A 66 -3.35 -4.52 -8.93
CA ASN A 66 -4.04 -3.39 -9.54
C ASN A 66 -3.63 -2.09 -8.81
N TRP A 67 -2.54 -1.49 -9.30
CA TRP A 67 -1.95 -0.31 -8.67
C TRP A 67 -2.79 0.95 -8.78
N ASP A 68 -3.62 1.06 -9.81
CA ASP A 68 -4.41 2.26 -10.08
C ASP A 68 -5.57 2.38 -9.08
N ASP A 69 -6.14 1.23 -8.70
CA ASP A 69 -7.17 1.09 -7.67
C ASP A 69 -6.62 1.07 -6.23
N THR A 70 -5.38 1.55 -6.03
CA THR A 70 -4.85 1.77 -4.66
C THR A 70 -5.78 2.72 -3.91
N GLU A 71 -6.20 2.34 -2.71
CA GLU A 71 -7.07 3.17 -1.87
C GLU A 71 -6.38 3.54 -0.55
N ILE A 72 -6.76 4.70 0.01
CA ILE A 72 -6.37 5.09 1.37
C ILE A 72 -7.52 4.69 2.28
N VAL A 73 -7.28 3.70 3.13
CA VAL A 73 -8.31 3.14 4.02
C VAL A 73 -8.38 3.88 5.35
N SER A 74 -7.27 4.50 5.79
CA SER A 74 -7.21 5.29 7.02
C SER A 74 -5.95 6.16 7.07
N MET A 75 -5.86 7.03 8.09
CA MET A 75 -4.73 7.92 8.34
C MET A 75 -4.40 7.96 9.83
N ALA A 76 -3.11 8.02 10.16
CA ALA A 76 -2.65 8.22 11.53
C ALA A 76 -1.27 8.88 11.59
N ASN A 77 -1.13 9.88 12.46
CA ASN A 77 0.08 10.71 12.54
C ASN A 77 1.24 10.04 13.30
N THR A 78 0.96 9.08 14.17
CA THR A 78 1.99 8.34 14.91
C THR A 78 2.24 6.99 14.27
N LYS A 79 3.49 6.52 14.34
CA LYS A 79 3.86 5.19 13.84
C LYS A 79 3.10 4.05 14.55
N PRO A 80 2.96 4.03 15.89
CA PRO A 80 2.23 2.96 16.57
C PRO A 80 0.75 2.89 16.17
N ALA A 81 0.10 4.05 15.98
CA ALA A 81 -1.29 4.07 15.52
C ALA A 81 -1.42 3.55 14.08
N ARG A 82 -0.44 3.83 13.21
CA ARG A 82 -0.40 3.26 11.86
C ARG A 82 -0.17 1.76 11.84
N GLU A 83 0.71 1.24 12.70
CA GLU A 83 0.95 -0.20 12.85
C GLU A 83 -0.31 -0.93 13.34
N PHE A 84 -1.01 -0.34 14.33
CA PHE A 84 -2.29 -0.87 14.81
C PHE A 84 -3.35 -0.89 13.70
N LEU A 85 -3.49 0.20 12.95
CA LEU A 85 -4.46 0.29 11.86
C LEU A 85 -4.08 -0.64 10.69
N GLU A 86 -2.81 -0.75 10.32
CA GLU A 86 -2.35 -1.73 9.32
C GLU A 86 -2.76 -3.15 9.71
N ALA A 87 -2.50 -3.55 10.95
CA ALA A 87 -2.91 -4.86 11.45
C ALA A 87 -4.44 -5.02 11.41
N TRP A 88 -5.20 -3.99 11.77
CA TRP A 88 -6.67 -4.00 11.74
C TRP A 88 -7.23 -4.18 10.32
N TYR A 89 -6.64 -3.53 9.31
CA TYR A 89 -7.12 -3.62 7.93
C TYR A 89 -6.57 -4.85 7.17
N SER A 90 -5.63 -5.58 7.76
CA SER A 90 -5.03 -6.78 7.14
C SER A 90 -5.79 -8.09 7.45
N THR A 91 -6.91 -8.01 8.17
CA THR A 91 -7.76 -9.16 8.56
C THR A 91 -8.77 -9.57 7.51
#